data_AF-A0A2H4SP28-F1
#
_entry.id   AF-A0A2H4SP28-F1
#
_cell.length_a   1.000
_cell.length_b   1.000
_cell.length_c   1.000
_cell.angle_alpha   90.00
_cell.angle_beta   90.00
_cell.angle_gamma   90.00
#
_symmetry.space_group_name_H-M   'P 1'
#
loop_
_entity.id
_entity.type
_entity.pdbx_description
1 polymer ?
#
loop_
_entity_poly.entity_id
_entity_poly.type
_entity_poly.pdbx_seq_one_letter_code
_entity_poly.pdbx_strand_id
1 'polypeptide(L)'
;MTFRRTLAAALVTVPFITCHPTREIHPRYPASETKKSWCLTFTPAANSIDRSGYDEHSNIVVFNYEVESAVHVPEVVVWDDNDEVVTSNPIILRLPPKMASNYVTGNLHPTAEPTITTTMTSLITQTVTVTVPAPTHSPSGIPVTPPRVNSTELFGVSYTPYRADHGCKSQEDIDDDIDKIAGQYSVIRVYGTDCDQVAMMYKTAKKTGMKLFLGIWDPSTVEDEAHKTISGINGDWNMVHTVSVGNELVNNGQASPSLIINAMRSARSMLRAAGYQGPVVTVDTFMAVQAHPELCDASDYCAMNAHPFFDSTTTASYAGRWLVKTIDRVKSVLSTSKRVIITETGWPTKGLTNGVAVPGLANQKMALDSIQEAFAASPGDIILLSAFNDLWKTKAASTFDADQFWGINGAVANCDL
;
A
#
# COMPACT_ATOMS: atom_id res chain seq x y z
N MET A 1 -47.31 19.75 -0.69
CA MET A 1 -46.77 21.09 -0.41
C MET A 1 -45.38 20.91 0.18
N THR A 2 -44.34 20.88 -0.66
CA THR A 2 -43.48 22.03 -1.06
C THR A 2 -42.63 22.52 0.13
N PHE A 3 -41.39 22.02 0.28
CA PHE A 3 -40.12 22.59 -0.20
C PHE A 3 -39.72 23.93 0.45
N ARG A 4 -38.66 23.94 1.27
CA ARG A 4 -37.31 24.48 0.94
C ARG A 4 -36.52 24.81 2.21
N ARG A 5 -35.43 24.07 2.42
CA ARG A 5 -34.19 24.64 2.96
C ARG A 5 -33.60 25.52 1.88
N THR A 6 -33.13 26.70 2.27
CA THR A 6 -32.14 27.46 1.52
C THR A 6 -31.00 27.70 2.49
N LEU A 7 -29.80 27.25 2.13
CA LEU A 7 -28.63 28.11 2.19
C LEU A 7 -27.57 27.51 1.29
N ALA A 8 -27.17 28.32 0.31
CA ALA A 8 -26.02 28.10 -0.55
C ALA A 8 -24.73 28.32 0.25
N ALA A 9 -23.66 27.61 -0.14
CA ALA A 9 -22.31 28.06 0.10
C ALA A 9 -21.45 27.61 -1.08
N ALA A 10 -20.85 28.60 -1.74
CA ALA A 10 -19.92 28.43 -2.83
C ALA A 10 -18.62 27.80 -2.32
N LEU A 11 -18.14 26.78 -3.03
CA LEU A 11 -16.76 26.31 -2.94
C LEU A 11 -16.10 26.53 -4.30
N VAL A 12 -14.89 27.09 -4.26
CA VAL A 12 -13.96 27.16 -5.39
C VAL A 12 -13.59 25.72 -5.76
N THR A 13 -13.93 25.36 -6.99
CA THR A 13 -14.01 23.99 -7.51
C THR A 13 -12.69 23.51 -8.09
N VAL A 14 -12.23 22.34 -7.63
CA VAL A 14 -11.55 21.38 -8.52
C VAL A 14 -12.65 20.83 -9.45
N PRO A 15 -12.48 20.80 -10.79
CA PRO A 15 -13.53 20.28 -11.65
C PRO A 15 -13.69 18.78 -11.40
N PHE A 16 -14.78 18.40 -10.76
CA PHE A 16 -15.21 17.00 -10.68
C PHE A 16 -16.30 16.80 -11.72
N ILE A 17 -16.13 15.78 -12.56
CA ILE A 17 -17.18 15.33 -13.47
C ILE A 17 -17.96 14.22 -12.76
N THR A 18 -19.24 14.49 -12.48
CA THR A 18 -20.18 13.52 -11.91
C THR A 18 -21.02 12.88 -13.01
N CYS A 19 -21.07 11.55 -13.07
CA CYS A 19 -21.91 10.81 -14.00
C CYS A 19 -22.92 9.94 -13.23
N HIS A 20 -24.17 9.89 -13.70
CA HIS A 20 -25.23 9.08 -13.07
C HIS A 20 -25.70 7.95 -14.00
N PRO A 21 -26.00 6.75 -13.47
CA PRO A 21 -26.62 5.67 -14.24
C PRO A 21 -28.09 6.00 -14.57
N THR A 22 -28.50 5.80 -15.83
CA THR A 22 -29.91 6.02 -16.26
C THR A 22 -30.81 4.86 -15.88
N ARG A 23 -31.95 5.14 -15.23
CA ARG A 23 -33.09 4.20 -15.09
C ARG A 23 -33.94 4.26 -16.35
N GLU A 24 -34.06 3.16 -17.09
CA GLU A 24 -35.00 3.07 -18.21
C GLU A 24 -36.45 3.18 -17.72
N ILE A 25 -37.20 4.13 -18.27
CA ILE A 25 -38.67 4.08 -18.30
C ILE A 25 -39.04 3.63 -19.72
N HIS A 26 -39.29 2.33 -19.89
CA HIS A 26 -39.80 1.78 -21.16
C HIS A 26 -41.24 2.25 -21.44
N PRO A 27 -41.61 2.41 -22.74
CA PRO A 27 -42.41 1.34 -23.32
C PRO A 27 -42.06 0.97 -24.79
N ARG A 28 -42.03 -0.34 -25.05
CA ARG A 28 -42.24 -1.08 -26.34
C ARG A 28 -41.25 -0.87 -27.50
N TYR A 29 -40.32 -1.83 -27.65
CA TYR A 29 -39.98 -2.68 -28.83
C TYR A 29 -38.52 -3.18 -28.70
N PRO A 30 -38.11 -4.32 -29.31
CA PRO A 30 -36.89 -5.03 -28.95
C PRO A 30 -35.67 -4.75 -29.85
N ALA A 31 -34.48 -4.94 -29.27
CA ALA A 31 -33.21 -5.40 -29.87
C ALA A 31 -31.98 -4.45 -29.83
N SER A 32 -30.90 -5.04 -29.29
CA SER A 32 -29.47 -4.65 -29.18
C SER A 32 -29.09 -3.62 -28.11
N GLU A 33 -28.72 -4.17 -26.94
CA GLU A 33 -28.15 -3.44 -25.80
C GLU A 33 -26.69 -3.04 -26.07
N THR A 34 -26.43 -1.74 -26.09
CA THR A 34 -25.22 -1.16 -25.47
C THR A 34 -25.69 -0.09 -24.50
N LYS A 35 -25.44 -0.28 -23.19
CA LYS A 35 -25.68 0.75 -22.18
C LYS A 35 -24.77 1.95 -22.48
N LYS A 36 -25.31 3.02 -23.07
CA LYS A 36 -24.60 4.30 -23.17
C LYS A 36 -24.92 5.13 -21.93
N SER A 37 -23.94 5.28 -21.06
CA SER A 37 -23.99 6.18 -19.90
C SER A 37 -23.79 7.62 -20.35
N TRP A 38 -24.49 8.58 -19.73
CA TRP A 38 -24.39 10.00 -20.05
C TRP A 38 -23.81 10.75 -18.85
N CYS A 39 -22.84 11.64 -19.09
CA CYS A 39 -22.25 12.49 -18.05
C CYS A 39 -22.86 13.90 -18.11
N LEU A 40 -22.99 14.56 -16.95
CA LEU A 40 -23.43 15.95 -16.82
C LEU A 40 -22.35 16.71 -16.06
N THR A 41 -21.84 17.80 -16.63
CA THR A 41 -20.93 18.73 -15.95
C THR A 41 -21.72 19.81 -15.21
N PHE A 42 -21.41 20.02 -13.93
CA PHE A 42 -21.79 21.23 -13.19
C PHE A 42 -20.55 22.11 -13.06
N THR A 43 -20.45 23.16 -13.86
CA THR A 43 -19.49 24.26 -13.64
C THR A 43 -20.21 25.43 -12.96
N PRO A 44 -19.66 26.02 -11.87
CA PRO A 44 -20.22 27.21 -11.26
C PRO A 44 -19.78 28.46 -12.03
N ALA A 45 -20.09 28.53 -13.32
CA ALA A 45 -20.14 29.77 -14.10
C ALA A 45 -20.78 29.44 -15.46
N ALA A 46 -21.77 30.27 -15.84
CA ALA A 46 -22.56 30.22 -17.07
C ALA A 46 -23.70 29.18 -17.14
N ASN A 47 -24.92 29.73 -17.25
CA ASN A 47 -26.13 29.01 -17.62
C ASN A 47 -26.02 28.43 -19.04
N SER A 48 -25.51 27.21 -19.18
CA SER A 48 -25.87 26.33 -20.31
C SER A 48 -25.49 24.89 -20.00
N ILE A 49 -26.50 24.01 -19.96
CA ILE A 49 -26.33 22.56 -19.99
C ILE A 49 -26.12 22.18 -21.46
N ASP A 50 -25.00 21.55 -21.82
CA ASP A 50 -24.89 20.93 -23.14
C ASP A 50 -24.26 19.52 -23.08
N ARG A 51 -24.84 18.63 -23.88
CA ARG A 51 -24.80 17.17 -23.69
C ARG A 51 -23.43 16.58 -24.07
N SER A 52 -22.72 15.92 -23.15
CA SER A 52 -21.48 15.17 -23.47
C SER A 52 -21.79 13.78 -24.04
N GLY A 53 -21.10 13.42 -25.12
CA GLY A 53 -21.07 12.06 -25.69
C GLY A 53 -19.64 11.52 -25.71
N TYR A 54 -19.48 10.28 -26.17
CA TYR A 54 -18.18 9.65 -26.40
C TYR A 54 -17.65 9.96 -27.82
N ASP A 55 -16.34 10.08 -27.98
CA ASP A 55 -15.70 10.14 -29.30
C ASP A 55 -15.59 8.75 -29.96
N GLU A 56 -15.03 8.68 -31.16
CA GLU A 56 -14.82 7.43 -31.91
C GLU A 56 -13.86 6.44 -31.21
N HIS A 57 -13.08 6.91 -30.24
CA HIS A 57 -12.16 6.14 -29.41
C HIS A 57 -12.74 5.83 -28.01
N SER A 58 -14.02 6.11 -27.77
CA SER A 58 -14.70 5.95 -26.48
C SER A 58 -14.16 6.84 -25.34
N ASN A 59 -13.49 7.95 -25.65
CA ASN A 59 -13.13 8.97 -24.66
C ASN A 59 -14.35 9.84 -24.33
N ILE A 60 -14.41 10.35 -23.10
CA ILE A 60 -15.43 11.32 -22.70
C ILE A 60 -15.11 12.67 -23.34
N VAL A 61 -16.07 13.28 -24.03
CA VAL A 61 -15.90 14.60 -24.67
C VAL A 61 -16.57 15.70 -23.84
N VAL A 62 -15.79 16.72 -23.49
CA VAL A 62 -16.26 17.88 -22.71
C VAL A 62 -16.03 19.16 -23.51
N PHE A 63 -17.08 19.96 -23.70
CA PHE A 63 -16.91 21.30 -24.28
C PHE A 63 -16.44 22.27 -23.19
N ASN A 64 -15.27 22.87 -23.38
CA ASN A 64 -14.65 23.79 -22.43
C ASN A 64 -14.32 25.12 -23.14
N TYR A 65 -14.84 26.24 -22.61
CA TYR A 65 -14.58 27.58 -23.14
C TYR A 65 -13.13 28.05 -22.92
N GLU A 66 -12.38 27.39 -22.03
CA GLU A 66 -11.01 27.77 -21.67
C GLU A 66 -9.93 27.15 -22.57
N VAL A 67 -10.29 26.19 -23.44
CA VAL A 67 -9.33 25.59 -24.38
C VAL A 67 -9.52 26.22 -25.76
N GLU A 68 -8.45 26.58 -26.46
CA GLU A 68 -8.55 27.21 -27.79
C GLU A 68 -8.55 26.19 -28.95
N SER A 69 -8.13 24.95 -28.66
CA SER A 69 -8.03 23.80 -29.55
C SER A 69 -8.39 22.50 -28.81
N ALA A 70 -8.56 21.40 -29.56
CA ALA A 70 -8.83 20.07 -29.00
C ALA A 70 -7.63 19.56 -28.17
N VAL A 71 -7.87 19.16 -26.92
CA VAL A 71 -6.81 18.67 -26.03
C VAL A 71 -7.27 17.46 -25.22
N HIS A 72 -6.41 16.44 -25.12
CA HIS A 72 -6.63 15.27 -24.29
C HIS A 72 -6.01 15.49 -22.91
N VAL A 73 -6.80 15.34 -21.85
CA VAL A 73 -6.37 15.59 -20.47
C VAL A 73 -6.79 14.42 -19.59
N PRO A 74 -5.87 13.83 -18.79
CA PRO A 74 -6.27 12.86 -17.77
C PRO A 74 -7.01 13.58 -16.65
N GLU A 75 -8.22 13.13 -16.32
CA GLU A 75 -9.05 13.75 -15.28
C GLU A 75 -9.67 12.68 -14.38
N VAL A 76 -9.83 12.99 -13.09
CA VAL A 76 -10.47 12.08 -12.14
C VAL A 76 -11.98 12.19 -12.32
N VAL A 77 -12.62 11.12 -12.76
CA VAL A 77 -14.07 10.99 -12.85
C VAL A 77 -14.58 10.20 -11.66
N VAL A 78 -15.59 10.75 -10.99
CA VAL A 78 -16.24 10.13 -9.84
C VAL A 78 -17.60 9.61 -10.29
N TRP A 79 -17.79 8.31 -10.17
CA TRP A 79 -19.04 7.60 -10.40
C TRP A 79 -19.73 7.37 -9.07
N ASP A 80 -21.02 7.63 -9.03
CA ASP A 80 -21.89 7.23 -7.94
C ASP A 80 -22.75 6.06 -8.45
N ASP A 81 -22.41 4.84 -8.03
CA ASP A 81 -23.13 3.63 -8.40
C ASP A 81 -23.63 2.91 -7.14
N ASN A 82 -24.93 3.05 -6.86
CA ASN A 82 -25.64 2.40 -5.74
C ASN A 82 -24.93 2.49 -4.38
N ASP A 83 -24.66 3.72 -3.91
CA ASP A 83 -24.01 4.03 -2.61
C ASP A 83 -22.52 3.65 -2.50
N GLU A 84 -21.87 3.24 -3.61
CA GLU A 84 -20.43 3.08 -3.71
C GLU A 84 -19.83 4.17 -4.62
N VAL A 85 -18.89 4.96 -4.07
CA VAL A 85 -18.17 5.98 -4.83
C VAL A 85 -16.98 5.31 -5.54
N VAL A 86 -17.08 5.18 -6.86
CA VAL A 86 -16.03 4.59 -7.71
C VAL A 86 -15.32 5.72 -8.44
N THR A 87 -13.99 5.76 -8.39
CA THR A 87 -13.19 6.78 -9.09
C THR A 87 -12.41 6.15 -10.24
N SER A 88 -12.44 6.74 -11.43
CA SER A 88 -11.61 6.34 -12.57
C SER A 88 -10.85 7.55 -13.14
N ASN A 89 -9.74 7.31 -13.83
CA ASN A 89 -8.92 8.38 -14.45
C ASN A 89 -8.93 8.27 -15.98
N PRO A 90 -10.07 8.52 -16.65
CA PRO A 90 -10.12 8.48 -18.11
C PRO A 90 -9.35 9.65 -18.73
N ILE A 91 -8.97 9.47 -20.00
CA ILE A 91 -8.53 10.57 -20.85
C ILE A 91 -9.79 11.29 -21.35
N ILE A 92 -9.90 12.58 -21.02
CA ILE A 92 -11.00 13.46 -21.45
C ILE A 92 -10.54 14.26 -22.67
N LEU A 93 -11.35 14.26 -23.74
CA LEU A 93 -11.17 15.16 -24.86
C LEU A 93 -11.90 16.48 -24.56
N ARG A 94 -11.15 17.56 -24.31
CA ARG A 94 -11.71 18.91 -24.17
C ARG A 94 -11.73 19.61 -25.53
N LEU A 95 -12.91 20.09 -25.92
CA LEU A 95 -13.12 20.82 -27.19
C LEU A 95 -13.61 22.25 -26.92
N PRO A 96 -13.14 23.26 -27.69
CA PRO A 96 -13.77 24.57 -27.65
C PRO A 96 -15.19 24.50 -28.25
N PRO A 97 -16.16 25.26 -27.70
CA PRO A 97 -17.55 25.27 -28.19
C PRO A 97 -17.70 25.62 -29.67
N LYS A 98 -16.78 26.41 -30.24
CA LYS A 98 -16.73 26.72 -31.69
C LYS A 98 -16.58 25.46 -32.58
N MET A 99 -16.13 24.34 -32.01
CA MET A 99 -15.95 23.06 -32.70
C MET A 99 -17.13 22.09 -32.52
N ALA A 100 -18.15 22.45 -31.73
CA ALA A 100 -19.31 21.59 -31.46
C ALA A 100 -20.10 21.24 -32.72
N SER A 101 -20.31 22.21 -33.63
CA SER A 101 -20.99 21.98 -34.91
C SER A 101 -20.28 20.94 -35.77
N ASN A 102 -18.95 20.97 -35.83
CA ASN A 102 -18.16 20.03 -36.63
C ASN A 102 -18.13 18.64 -36.00
N TYR A 103 -18.23 18.56 -34.67
CA TYR A 103 -18.25 17.30 -33.91
C TYR A 103 -19.55 16.55 -34.15
N VAL A 104 -20.68 17.25 -34.01
CA VAL A 104 -22.02 16.68 -34.19
C VAL A 104 -22.26 16.19 -35.62
N THR A 105 -21.64 16.83 -36.62
CA THR A 105 -21.75 16.41 -38.03
C THR A 105 -20.73 15.34 -38.44
N GLY A 106 -19.90 14.82 -37.53
CA GLY A 106 -18.89 13.81 -37.84
C GLY A 106 -17.73 14.31 -38.71
N ASN A 107 -17.53 15.63 -38.78
CA ASN A 107 -16.49 16.26 -39.62
C ASN A 107 -15.20 16.53 -38.85
N LEU A 108 -15.05 15.99 -37.64
CA LEU A 108 -13.87 16.12 -36.80
C LEU A 108 -13.03 14.84 -36.92
N HIS A 109 -11.90 14.92 -37.63
CA HIS A 109 -10.84 13.92 -37.63
C HIS A 109 -9.65 14.52 -36.86
N PRO A 110 -9.41 14.16 -35.59
CA PRO A 110 -8.23 14.61 -34.86
C PRO A 110 -6.99 13.92 -35.47
N THR A 111 -6.23 14.64 -36.29
CA THR A 111 -5.09 14.09 -37.03
C THR A 111 -3.76 14.13 -36.26
N ALA A 112 -3.78 14.21 -34.92
CA ALA A 112 -2.54 14.24 -34.14
C ALA A 112 -2.60 13.32 -32.91
N GLU A 113 -1.59 12.46 -32.79
CA GLU A 113 -1.23 11.72 -31.56
C GLU A 113 -1.06 12.68 -30.36
N PRO A 114 -1.29 12.20 -29.11
CA PRO A 114 -1.33 13.04 -27.93
C PRO A 114 0.01 13.70 -27.64
N THR A 115 0.06 15.03 -27.70
CA THR A 115 1.13 15.81 -27.05
C THR A 115 0.72 16.06 -25.60
N ILE A 116 1.24 15.26 -24.68
CA ILE A 116 1.04 15.44 -23.24
C ILE A 116 1.75 16.74 -22.83
N THR A 117 0.99 17.83 -22.67
CA THR A 117 1.52 19.09 -22.13
C THR A 117 1.18 19.16 -20.65
N THR A 118 2.12 18.77 -19.80
CA THR A 118 1.99 18.89 -18.34
C THR A 118 2.30 20.32 -17.94
N THR A 119 1.28 21.18 -17.81
CA THR A 119 1.44 22.48 -17.17
C THR A 119 1.21 22.33 -15.67
N MET A 120 2.29 22.23 -14.89
CA MET A 120 2.20 22.24 -13.42
C MET A 120 1.86 23.65 -12.94
N THR A 121 0.63 23.85 -12.47
CA THR A 121 0.28 25.03 -11.70
C THR A 121 0.46 24.72 -10.22
N SER A 122 1.45 25.36 -9.59
CA SER A 122 1.71 25.26 -8.15
C SER A 122 0.54 25.83 -7.35
N LEU A 123 -0.09 25.02 -6.49
CA LEU A 123 -1.14 25.46 -5.57
C LEU A 123 -0.58 25.49 -4.14
N ILE A 124 -0.61 26.68 -3.55
CA ILE A 124 -0.27 26.95 -2.16
C ILE A 124 -1.45 26.53 -1.28
N THR A 125 -1.23 25.60 -0.36
CA THR A 125 -2.25 25.10 0.57
C THR A 125 -2.41 26.07 1.75
N GLN A 126 -3.59 26.67 1.91
CA GLN A 126 -4.01 27.26 3.19
C GLN A 126 -4.95 26.31 3.91
N THR A 127 -4.69 26.08 5.19
CA THR A 127 -5.47 25.22 6.09
C THR A 127 -6.71 25.97 6.59
N VAL A 128 -7.90 25.41 6.37
CA VAL A 128 -9.15 25.87 7.02
C VAL A 128 -9.64 24.78 7.95
N THR A 129 -9.72 25.08 9.23
CA THR A 129 -10.34 24.25 10.27
C THR A 129 -11.85 24.43 10.27
N VAL A 130 -12.60 23.36 10.05
CA VAL A 130 -14.06 23.33 10.22
C VAL A 130 -14.38 22.51 11.47
N THR A 131 -14.99 23.16 12.46
CA THR A 131 -15.49 22.53 13.68
C THR A 131 -16.92 22.03 13.45
N VAL A 132 -17.16 20.74 13.65
CA VAL A 132 -18.51 20.13 13.62
C VAL A 132 -18.90 19.76 15.06
N PRO A 133 -20.10 20.14 15.55
CA PRO A 133 -20.52 19.80 16.91
C PRO A 133 -20.99 18.34 17.00
N ALA A 134 -20.60 17.68 18.09
CA ALA A 134 -20.89 16.27 18.37
C ALA A 134 -22.39 16.01 18.66
N PRO A 135 -22.93 14.84 18.26
CA PRO A 135 -24.28 14.44 18.66
C PRO A 135 -24.31 14.07 20.14
N THR A 136 -25.21 14.72 20.88
CA THR A 136 -25.64 14.29 22.20
C THR A 136 -26.53 13.05 22.07
N HIS A 137 -26.41 12.12 23.02
CA HIS A 137 -27.26 10.98 23.41
C HIS A 137 -26.42 9.70 23.58
N SER A 138 -26.01 9.45 24.83
CA SER A 138 -25.39 8.19 25.29
C SER A 138 -26.42 7.33 26.04
N PRO A 139 -26.50 6.01 25.81
CA PRO A 139 -27.03 5.08 26.79
C PRO A 139 -25.91 4.70 27.78
N SER A 140 -26.24 4.70 29.07
CA SER A 140 -25.34 4.28 30.15
C SER A 140 -25.02 2.79 30.06
N GLY A 141 -23.76 2.48 29.71
CA GLY A 141 -23.12 1.19 29.90
C GLY A 141 -21.77 1.42 30.56
N ILE A 142 -21.42 0.59 31.54
CA ILE A 142 -20.17 0.67 32.31
C ILE A 142 -18.98 0.69 31.34
N PRO A 143 -18.10 1.71 31.36
CA PRO A 143 -16.92 1.71 30.52
C PRO A 143 -15.90 0.74 31.13
N VAL A 144 -15.73 -0.42 30.51
CA VAL A 144 -14.47 -1.16 30.62
C VAL A 144 -13.50 -0.39 29.75
N THR A 145 -12.74 0.51 30.35
CA THR A 145 -11.65 1.22 29.69
C THR A 145 -10.58 0.19 29.32
N PRO A 146 -10.31 -0.12 28.04
CA PRO A 146 -9.06 -0.80 27.71
C PRO A 146 -7.91 0.12 28.16
N PRO A 147 -6.83 -0.43 28.75
CA PRO A 147 -5.73 0.40 29.21
C PRO A 147 -5.19 1.18 28.00
N ARG A 148 -5.20 2.51 28.11
CA ARG A 148 -4.51 3.39 27.18
C ARG A 148 -3.02 3.14 27.36
N VAL A 149 -2.46 2.26 26.54
CA VAL A 149 -1.01 2.11 26.44
C VAL A 149 -0.51 3.42 25.82
N ASN A 150 0.26 4.19 26.60
CA ASN A 150 1.15 5.18 26.00
C ASN A 150 2.19 4.38 25.20
N SER A 151 1.89 4.03 23.95
CA SER A 151 2.81 3.25 23.15
C SER A 151 3.96 4.17 22.73
N THR A 152 5.11 3.99 23.36
CA THR A 152 6.43 4.36 22.82
C THR A 152 6.84 3.45 21.66
N GLU A 153 5.93 2.60 21.18
CA GLU A 153 6.14 1.66 20.09
C GLU A 153 6.11 2.42 18.77
N LEU A 154 7.17 2.28 17.98
CA LEU A 154 7.30 2.85 16.64
C LEU A 154 7.06 1.74 15.60
N PHE A 155 6.90 2.13 14.35
CA PHE A 155 6.86 1.18 13.23
C PHE A 155 8.13 0.32 13.19
N GLY A 156 8.04 -0.86 12.58
CA GLY A 156 9.20 -1.64 12.19
C GLY A 156 9.68 -1.30 10.78
N VAL A 157 10.88 -1.74 10.43
CA VAL A 157 11.44 -1.63 9.08
C VAL A 157 12.26 -2.88 8.75
N SER A 158 12.27 -3.31 7.49
CA SER A 158 13.15 -4.39 7.04
C SER A 158 14.49 -3.87 6.53
N TYR A 159 15.50 -4.72 6.62
CA TYR A 159 16.88 -4.44 6.25
C TYR A 159 17.54 -5.70 5.67
N THR A 160 18.41 -5.53 4.68
CA THR A 160 19.23 -6.63 4.15
C THR A 160 20.72 -6.33 4.31
N PRO A 161 21.55 -7.34 4.63
CA PRO A 161 22.98 -7.16 4.86
C PRO A 161 23.81 -7.34 3.58
N TYR A 162 23.25 -7.05 2.41
CA TYR A 162 23.95 -7.20 1.13
C TYR A 162 24.26 -5.86 0.51
N ARG A 163 25.43 -5.76 -0.12
CA ARG A 163 25.83 -4.63 -0.96
C ARG A 163 25.39 -4.83 -2.40
N ALA A 164 25.35 -3.75 -3.17
CA ALA A 164 25.00 -3.75 -4.58
C ALA A 164 25.82 -4.72 -5.44
N ASP A 165 27.06 -5.02 -5.03
CA ASP A 165 27.96 -5.97 -5.70
C ASP A 165 27.74 -7.45 -5.31
N HIS A 166 26.62 -7.75 -4.63
CA HIS A 166 26.29 -9.06 -4.05
C HIS A 166 27.23 -9.51 -2.90
N GLY A 167 28.13 -8.64 -2.43
CA GLY A 167 28.94 -8.89 -1.25
C GLY A 167 28.17 -8.72 0.05
N CYS A 168 28.65 -9.36 1.12
CA CYS A 168 28.14 -9.13 2.47
C CYS A 168 28.60 -7.76 2.99
N LYS A 169 27.70 -7.05 3.67
CA LYS A 169 28.03 -5.87 4.47
C LYS A 169 28.88 -6.24 5.68
N SER A 170 29.84 -5.39 6.00
CA SER A 170 30.63 -5.48 7.24
C SER A 170 29.84 -4.95 8.44
N GLN A 171 30.36 -5.15 9.65
CA GLN A 171 29.79 -4.54 10.86
C GLN A 171 29.76 -3.01 10.77
N GLU A 172 30.77 -2.39 10.18
CA GLU A 172 30.85 -0.93 10.01
C GLU A 172 29.76 -0.44 9.05
N ASP A 173 29.55 -1.13 7.91
CA ASP A 173 28.46 -0.83 6.98
C ASP A 173 27.09 -0.91 7.66
N ILE A 174 26.88 -1.94 8.49
CA ILE A 174 25.63 -2.12 9.26
C ILE A 174 25.47 -1.02 10.30
N ASP A 175 26.51 -0.71 11.07
CA ASP A 175 26.44 0.34 12.10
C ASP A 175 26.14 1.71 11.45
N ASP A 176 26.79 2.04 10.33
CA ASP A 176 26.57 3.27 9.56
C ASP A 176 25.14 3.41 9.04
N ASP A 177 24.56 2.32 8.53
CA ASP A 177 23.21 2.32 8.02
C ASP A 177 22.18 2.40 9.14
N ILE A 178 22.35 1.61 10.20
CA ILE A 178 21.38 1.56 11.31
C ILE A 178 21.44 2.83 12.18
N ASP A 179 22.60 3.47 12.32
CA ASP A 179 22.72 4.75 13.04
C ASP A 179 21.87 5.86 12.39
N LYS A 180 21.69 5.84 11.06
CA LYS A 180 20.84 6.82 10.35
C LYS A 180 19.35 6.67 10.68
N ILE A 181 18.90 5.47 11.01
CA ILE A 181 17.49 5.16 11.26
C ILE A 181 17.19 4.90 12.75
N ALA A 182 18.20 4.96 13.61
CA ALA A 182 18.06 4.79 15.04
C ALA A 182 17.05 5.79 15.63
N GLY A 183 16.16 5.28 16.48
CA GLY A 183 15.09 6.08 17.08
C GLY A 183 13.90 6.41 16.16
N GLN A 184 13.94 6.01 14.88
CA GLN A 184 12.81 6.16 13.95
C GLN A 184 11.91 4.92 13.91
N TYR A 185 12.49 3.75 14.17
CA TYR A 185 11.80 2.46 14.18
C TYR A 185 12.12 1.68 15.46
N SER A 186 11.18 0.82 15.86
CA SER A 186 11.32 0.01 17.08
C SER A 186 11.90 -1.38 16.81
N VAL A 187 11.66 -1.91 15.61
CA VAL A 187 12.04 -3.27 15.17
C VAL A 187 12.74 -3.20 13.82
N ILE A 188 13.83 -3.95 13.68
CA ILE A 188 14.47 -4.23 12.39
C ILE A 188 14.23 -5.69 12.03
N ARG A 189 13.68 -5.93 10.84
CA ARG A 189 13.53 -7.27 10.27
C ARG A 189 14.69 -7.61 9.36
N VAL A 190 15.31 -8.77 9.60
CA VAL A 190 16.32 -9.41 8.74
C VAL A 190 15.90 -10.83 8.42
N TYR A 191 16.33 -11.35 7.26
CA TYR A 191 15.62 -12.45 6.60
C TYR A 191 16.25 -13.83 6.77
N GLY A 192 17.54 -13.89 7.09
CA GLY A 192 18.29 -15.15 7.13
C GLY A 192 19.44 -15.11 8.11
N THR A 193 20.32 -16.11 7.97
CA THR A 193 21.47 -16.32 8.85
C THR A 193 22.82 -16.29 8.13
N ASP A 194 22.82 -15.98 6.83
CA ASP A 194 24.02 -15.76 6.04
C ASP A 194 24.69 -14.42 6.36
N CYS A 195 25.86 -14.19 5.78
CA CYS A 195 26.69 -13.00 6.02
C CYS A 195 26.99 -12.71 7.50
N ASP A 196 26.98 -13.72 8.39
CA ASP A 196 27.09 -13.55 9.86
C ASP A 196 26.12 -12.49 10.43
N GLN A 197 25.02 -12.22 9.72
CA GLN A 197 24.17 -11.06 9.97
C GLN A 197 23.54 -11.10 11.36
N VAL A 198 23.25 -12.29 11.90
CA VAL A 198 22.64 -12.41 13.23
C VAL A 198 23.53 -11.77 14.30
N ALA A 199 24.82 -12.12 14.35
CA ALA A 199 25.73 -11.61 15.37
C ALA A 199 25.96 -10.10 15.20
N MET A 200 26.12 -9.64 13.95
CA MET A 200 26.34 -8.22 13.66
C MET A 200 25.11 -7.36 13.96
N MET A 201 23.93 -7.79 13.55
CA MET A 201 22.67 -7.12 13.87
C MET A 201 22.40 -7.12 15.36
N TYR A 202 22.74 -8.21 16.08
CA TYR A 202 22.61 -8.27 17.53
C TYR A 202 23.48 -7.24 18.25
N LYS A 203 24.75 -7.11 17.84
CA LYS A 203 25.64 -6.07 18.35
C LYS A 203 25.07 -4.67 18.11
N THR A 204 24.58 -4.42 16.90
CA THR A 204 23.97 -3.14 16.50
C THR A 204 22.70 -2.83 17.30
N ALA A 205 21.82 -3.83 17.48
CA ALA A 205 20.59 -3.71 18.25
C ALA A 205 20.84 -3.30 19.72
N LYS A 206 21.92 -3.80 20.33
CA LYS A 206 22.30 -3.37 21.69
C LYS A 206 22.76 -1.92 21.77
N LYS A 207 23.33 -1.37 20.69
CA LYS A 207 23.76 0.03 20.60
C LYS A 207 22.56 0.96 20.42
N THR A 208 21.60 0.59 19.58
CA THR A 208 20.49 1.48 19.18
C THR A 208 19.20 1.27 19.96
N GLY A 209 19.05 0.13 20.64
CA GLY A 209 17.83 -0.26 21.35
C GLY A 209 16.72 -0.80 20.46
N MET A 210 16.93 -0.87 19.15
CA MET A 210 15.99 -1.46 18.20
C MET A 210 15.96 -2.98 18.37
N LYS A 211 14.78 -3.58 18.43
CA LYS A 211 14.63 -5.04 18.53
C LYS A 211 14.77 -5.70 17.17
N LEU A 212 15.05 -7.00 17.17
CA LEU A 212 15.30 -7.79 15.97
C LEU A 212 14.15 -8.75 15.71
N PHE A 213 13.60 -8.68 14.50
CA PHE A 213 12.82 -9.75 13.90
C PHE A 213 13.79 -10.55 13.03
N LEU A 214 14.17 -11.75 13.48
CA LEU A 214 15.17 -12.59 12.85
C LEU A 214 14.52 -13.65 11.96
N GLY A 215 15.04 -13.88 10.77
CA GLY A 215 14.57 -14.92 9.87
C GLY A 215 15.47 -16.14 9.84
N ILE A 216 14.85 -17.32 9.79
CA ILE A 216 15.42 -18.55 9.28
C ILE A 216 14.84 -18.73 7.87
N TRP A 217 15.71 -18.71 6.86
CA TRP A 217 15.29 -18.60 5.47
C TRP A 217 14.79 -19.92 4.90
N ASP A 218 15.58 -20.98 5.04
CA ASP A 218 15.35 -22.26 4.39
C ASP A 218 14.82 -23.31 5.38
N PRO A 219 13.56 -23.76 5.24
CA PRO A 219 12.99 -24.78 6.11
C PRO A 219 13.71 -26.13 6.03
N SER A 220 14.45 -26.41 4.96
CA SER A 220 15.21 -27.65 4.80
C SER A 220 16.51 -27.68 5.62
N THR A 221 17.02 -26.50 6.02
CA THR A 221 18.23 -26.36 6.86
C THR A 221 17.90 -25.69 8.20
N VAL A 222 16.64 -25.81 8.64
CA VAL A 222 16.10 -25.12 9.82
C VAL A 222 16.91 -25.36 11.10
N GLU A 223 17.47 -26.55 11.29
CA GLU A 223 18.30 -26.85 12.47
C GLU A 223 19.62 -26.07 12.45
N ASP A 224 20.30 -26.04 11.30
CA ASP A 224 21.56 -25.32 11.11
C ASP A 224 21.37 -23.81 11.28
N GLU A 225 20.31 -23.25 10.67
CA GLU A 225 19.99 -21.83 10.79
C GLU A 225 19.54 -21.46 12.22
N ALA A 226 18.78 -22.32 12.90
CA ALA A 226 18.45 -22.12 14.31
C ALA A 226 19.72 -22.12 15.18
N HIS A 227 20.69 -23.00 14.92
CA HIS A 227 21.97 -23.01 15.63
C HIS A 227 22.80 -21.74 15.37
N LYS A 228 22.84 -21.24 14.12
CA LYS A 228 23.46 -19.95 13.79
C LYS A 228 22.79 -18.80 14.54
N THR A 229 21.46 -18.81 14.59
CA THR A 229 20.69 -17.82 15.36
C THR A 229 21.07 -17.87 16.83
N ILE A 230 20.98 -19.04 17.47
CA ILE A 230 21.31 -19.22 18.90
C ILE A 230 22.75 -18.78 19.19
N SER A 231 23.69 -19.15 18.34
CA SER A 231 25.12 -18.83 18.50
C SER A 231 25.38 -17.33 18.34
N GLY A 232 24.75 -16.69 17.35
CA GLY A 232 24.89 -15.24 17.11
C GLY A 232 24.31 -14.38 18.23
N ILE A 233 23.26 -14.86 18.91
CA ILE A 233 22.65 -14.20 20.07
C ILE A 233 23.42 -14.48 21.37
N ASN A 234 24.13 -15.61 21.43
CA ASN A 234 24.97 -16.02 22.57
C ASN A 234 24.22 -16.00 23.92
N GLY A 235 22.98 -16.51 23.92
CA GLY A 235 22.12 -16.62 25.11
C GLY A 235 21.46 -15.32 25.60
N ASP A 236 21.78 -14.17 25.00
CA ASP A 236 21.19 -12.87 25.36
C ASP A 236 19.97 -12.55 24.49
N TRP A 237 18.80 -13.09 24.82
CA TRP A 237 17.60 -12.92 23.99
C TRP A 237 16.94 -11.54 24.06
N ASN A 238 17.49 -10.60 24.84
CA ASN A 238 16.84 -9.34 25.17
C ASN A 238 16.50 -8.47 23.96
N MET A 239 17.29 -8.53 22.89
CA MET A 239 17.02 -7.75 21.66
C MET A 239 16.17 -8.49 20.65
N VAL A 240 15.83 -9.77 20.84
CA VAL A 240 15.04 -10.53 19.88
C VAL A 240 13.55 -10.30 20.12
N HIS A 241 12.87 -9.67 19.15
CA HIS A 241 11.42 -9.47 19.14
C HIS A 241 10.68 -10.69 18.63
N THR A 242 11.12 -11.29 17.53
CA THR A 242 10.46 -12.43 16.87
C THR A 242 11.50 -13.23 16.09
N VAL A 243 11.26 -14.54 15.95
CA VAL A 243 11.95 -15.37 14.96
C VAL A 243 10.93 -15.90 13.95
N SER A 244 11.16 -15.72 12.64
CA SER A 244 10.36 -16.35 11.59
C SER A 244 11.05 -17.54 10.96
N VAL A 245 10.27 -18.47 10.43
CA VAL A 245 10.75 -19.57 9.58
C VAL A 245 10.07 -19.51 8.22
N GLY A 246 10.88 -19.37 7.17
CA GLY A 246 10.44 -19.15 5.80
C GLY A 246 9.98 -17.72 5.52
N ASN A 247 9.98 -17.38 4.23
CA ASN A 247 9.43 -16.15 3.69
C ASN A 247 8.82 -16.42 2.30
N GLU A 248 7.50 -16.38 2.18
CA GLU A 248 6.75 -16.51 0.92
C GLU A 248 6.96 -17.83 0.14
N LEU A 249 7.40 -18.88 0.83
CA LEU A 249 7.73 -20.15 0.18
C LEU A 249 6.49 -20.92 -0.30
N VAL A 250 5.34 -20.74 0.36
CA VAL A 250 4.07 -21.33 -0.09
C VAL A 250 3.53 -20.55 -1.28
N ASN A 251 3.52 -19.21 -1.22
CA ASN A 251 3.13 -18.37 -2.36
C ASN A 251 3.93 -18.70 -3.62
N ASN A 252 5.23 -18.94 -3.47
CA ASN A 252 6.13 -19.22 -4.59
C ASN A 252 6.10 -20.69 -5.03
N GLY A 253 5.27 -21.54 -4.42
CA GLY A 253 5.17 -22.97 -4.75
C GLY A 253 6.42 -23.78 -4.40
N GLN A 254 7.30 -23.25 -3.56
CA GLN A 254 8.58 -23.86 -3.19
C GLN A 254 8.46 -24.79 -1.97
N ALA A 255 7.44 -24.59 -1.13
CA ALA A 255 7.17 -25.42 0.03
C ALA A 255 5.67 -25.65 0.23
N SER A 256 5.31 -26.79 0.81
CA SER A 256 3.94 -27.03 1.27
C SER A 256 3.71 -26.37 2.64
N PRO A 257 2.46 -25.97 2.97
CA PRO A 257 2.15 -25.44 4.30
C PRO A 257 2.60 -26.37 5.43
N SER A 258 2.41 -27.68 5.27
CA SER A 258 2.84 -28.67 6.27
C SER A 258 4.35 -28.70 6.49
N LEU A 259 5.15 -28.52 5.44
CA LEU A 259 6.61 -28.52 5.55
C LEU A 259 7.07 -27.30 6.36
N ILE A 260 6.53 -26.12 6.05
CA ILE A 260 6.81 -24.87 6.76
C ILE A 260 6.40 -24.95 8.23
N ILE A 261 5.19 -25.43 8.52
CA ILE A 261 4.70 -25.57 9.89
C ILE A 261 5.59 -26.52 10.71
N ASN A 262 6.02 -27.64 10.12
CA ASN A 262 6.89 -28.58 10.81
C ASN A 262 8.29 -28.00 11.06
N ALA A 263 8.88 -27.32 10.08
CA ALA A 263 10.15 -26.60 10.26
C ALA A 263 10.03 -25.54 11.36
N MET A 264 8.98 -24.72 11.34
CA MET A 264 8.71 -23.72 12.38
C MET A 264 8.57 -24.34 13.77
N ARG A 265 7.93 -25.52 13.90
CA ARG A 265 7.82 -26.23 15.18
C ARG A 265 9.18 -26.73 15.67
N SER A 266 10.02 -27.22 14.75
CA SER A 266 11.39 -27.64 15.07
C SER A 266 12.22 -26.46 15.58
N ALA A 267 12.26 -25.35 14.82
CA ALA A 267 12.93 -24.12 15.23
C ALA A 267 12.43 -23.62 16.59
N ARG A 268 11.11 -23.57 16.79
CA ARG A 268 10.51 -23.18 18.08
C ARG A 268 11.03 -24.03 19.23
N SER A 269 11.08 -25.36 19.07
CA SER A 269 11.60 -26.27 20.10
C SER A 269 13.06 -25.96 20.45
N MET A 270 13.92 -25.80 19.43
CA MET A 270 15.35 -25.50 19.61
C MET A 270 15.57 -24.14 20.29
N LEU A 271 14.86 -23.11 19.83
CA LEU A 271 14.94 -21.76 20.40
C LEU A 271 14.47 -21.73 21.86
N ARG A 272 13.40 -22.45 22.21
CA ARG A 272 12.92 -22.59 23.59
C ARG A 272 13.95 -23.32 24.47
N ALA A 273 14.57 -24.39 23.97
CA ALA A 273 15.64 -25.09 24.67
C ALA A 273 16.87 -24.19 24.91
N ALA A 274 17.13 -23.23 24.01
CA ALA A 274 18.16 -22.21 24.15
C ALA A 274 17.75 -20.98 25.00
N GLY A 275 16.53 -20.97 25.56
CA GLY A 275 16.05 -19.92 26.46
C GLY A 275 15.29 -18.77 25.80
N TYR A 276 15.06 -18.79 24.48
CA TYR A 276 14.22 -17.80 23.82
C TYR A 276 12.76 -18.05 24.13
N GLN A 277 12.07 -17.08 24.73
CA GLN A 277 10.64 -17.19 25.08
C GLN A 277 9.72 -16.32 24.20
N GLY A 278 10.27 -15.59 23.23
CA GLY A 278 9.50 -14.71 22.36
C GLY A 278 8.78 -15.45 21.21
N PRO A 279 7.98 -14.73 20.41
CA PRO A 279 7.23 -15.28 19.29
C PRO A 279 8.10 -16.01 18.25
N VAL A 280 7.56 -17.11 17.74
CA VAL A 280 8.03 -17.87 16.59
C VAL A 280 6.88 -18.05 15.60
N VAL A 281 7.08 -17.55 14.39
CA VAL A 281 6.04 -17.48 13.34
C VAL A 281 6.56 -18.03 12.01
N THR A 282 5.68 -18.24 11.05
CA THR A 282 6.05 -18.29 9.63
C THR A 282 5.49 -17.07 8.90
N VAL A 283 6.17 -16.64 7.84
CA VAL A 283 5.78 -15.48 7.03
C VAL A 283 5.51 -15.91 5.59
N ASP A 284 4.34 -15.54 5.08
CA ASP A 284 3.97 -15.73 3.69
C ASP A 284 3.11 -14.54 3.20
N THR A 285 2.73 -14.51 1.92
CA THR A 285 1.86 -13.45 1.42
C THR A 285 0.46 -13.57 2.03
N PHE A 286 -0.26 -12.45 2.13
CA PHE A 286 -1.66 -12.48 2.58
C PHE A 286 -2.53 -13.43 1.73
N MET A 287 -2.22 -13.60 0.44
CA MET A 287 -2.93 -14.53 -0.44
C MET A 287 -2.67 -15.99 -0.05
N ALA A 288 -1.41 -16.35 0.21
CA ALA A 288 -1.06 -17.69 0.67
C ALA A 288 -1.65 -17.99 2.05
N VAL A 289 -1.58 -17.02 2.97
CA VAL A 289 -2.20 -17.14 4.31
C VAL A 289 -3.71 -17.33 4.20
N GLN A 290 -4.39 -16.69 3.25
CA GLN A 290 -5.83 -16.88 3.07
C GLN A 290 -6.21 -18.23 2.48
N ALA A 291 -5.38 -18.75 1.58
CA ALA A 291 -5.54 -20.10 1.04
C ALA A 291 -5.17 -21.18 2.09
N HIS A 292 -4.24 -20.86 2.99
CA HIS A 292 -3.66 -21.75 3.99
C HIS A 292 -3.63 -21.10 5.38
N PRO A 293 -4.80 -20.84 6.01
CA PRO A 293 -4.87 -20.18 7.31
C PRO A 293 -4.16 -20.95 8.43
N GLU A 294 -3.90 -22.25 8.24
CA GLU A 294 -3.11 -23.08 9.14
C GLU A 294 -1.68 -22.54 9.39
N LEU A 295 -1.11 -21.77 8.46
CA LEU A 295 0.18 -21.09 8.63
C LEU A 295 0.13 -20.10 9.80
N CYS A 296 -0.91 -19.29 9.85
CA CYS A 296 -1.15 -18.36 10.94
C CYS A 296 -1.61 -19.08 12.21
N ASP A 297 -2.44 -20.12 12.09
CA ASP A 297 -2.93 -20.87 13.25
C ASP A 297 -1.82 -21.64 13.99
N ALA A 298 -0.76 -22.07 13.30
CA ALA A 298 0.41 -22.70 13.93
C ALA A 298 1.41 -21.69 14.55
N SER A 299 1.38 -20.43 14.10
CA SER A 299 2.27 -19.35 14.52
C SER A 299 1.83 -18.69 15.83
N ASP A 300 2.74 -18.04 16.57
CA ASP A 300 2.36 -17.34 17.82
C ASP A 300 1.46 -16.12 17.56
N TYR A 301 1.61 -15.48 16.41
CA TYR A 301 0.67 -14.53 15.81
C TYR A 301 0.64 -14.73 14.30
N CYS A 302 -0.34 -14.16 13.61
CA CYS A 302 -0.42 -14.23 12.15
C CYS A 302 0.53 -13.20 11.53
N ALA A 303 1.56 -13.65 10.83
CA ALA A 303 2.57 -12.82 10.21
C ALA A 303 2.46 -12.94 8.68
N MET A 304 2.30 -11.82 7.98
CA MET A 304 2.11 -11.85 6.53
C MET A 304 2.68 -10.63 5.81
N ASN A 305 3.11 -10.85 4.57
CA ASN A 305 3.51 -9.79 3.66
C ASN A 305 2.31 -9.30 2.84
N ALA A 306 2.13 -7.99 2.73
CA ALA A 306 1.02 -7.39 2.01
C ALA A 306 1.42 -6.03 1.43
N HIS A 307 1.55 -5.94 0.11
CA HIS A 307 1.96 -4.71 -0.57
C HIS A 307 0.82 -4.16 -1.43
N PRO A 308 0.25 -3.00 -1.09
CA PRO A 308 -0.82 -2.39 -1.90
C PRO A 308 -0.35 -2.03 -3.32
N PHE A 309 0.95 -1.86 -3.56
CA PHE A 309 1.51 -1.63 -4.90
C PHE A 309 1.22 -2.77 -5.90
N PHE A 310 1.13 -4.02 -5.43
CA PHE A 310 0.82 -5.15 -6.31
C PHE A 310 -0.68 -5.27 -6.64
N ASP A 311 -1.54 -4.47 -6.03
CA ASP A 311 -2.94 -4.33 -6.42
C ASP A 311 -3.06 -3.22 -7.49
N SER A 312 -3.36 -3.62 -8.73
CA SER A 312 -3.45 -2.72 -9.88
C SER A 312 -4.58 -1.68 -9.79
N THR A 313 -5.45 -1.80 -8.79
CA THR A 313 -6.60 -0.92 -8.54
C THR A 313 -6.40 0.00 -7.34
N THR A 314 -5.30 -0.14 -6.60
CA THR A 314 -5.02 0.66 -5.40
C THR A 314 -4.07 1.80 -5.71
N THR A 315 -4.48 3.02 -5.41
CA THR A 315 -3.62 4.21 -5.47
C THR A 315 -2.80 4.36 -4.18
N ALA A 316 -1.69 5.09 -4.26
CA ALA A 316 -0.81 5.32 -3.12
C ALA A 316 -1.55 5.87 -1.88
N SER A 317 -2.42 6.86 -2.05
CA SER A 317 -3.18 7.46 -0.94
C SER A 317 -4.16 6.49 -0.25
N TYR A 318 -4.51 5.37 -0.89
CA TYR A 318 -5.39 4.33 -0.35
C TYR A 318 -4.65 3.14 0.27
N ALA A 319 -3.32 3.14 0.26
CA ALA A 319 -2.47 2.04 0.75
C ALA A 319 -2.83 1.56 2.17
N GLY A 320 -3.02 2.48 3.13
CA GLY A 320 -3.38 2.13 4.50
C GLY A 320 -4.76 1.50 4.62
N ARG A 321 -5.76 2.04 3.91
CA ARG A 321 -7.12 1.48 3.87
C ARG A 321 -7.14 0.09 3.24
N TRP A 322 -6.35 -0.12 2.20
CA TRP A 322 -6.20 -1.42 1.57
C TRP A 322 -5.67 -2.47 2.56
N LEU A 323 -4.63 -2.12 3.32
CA LEU A 323 -4.07 -3.02 4.35
C LEU A 323 -5.10 -3.39 5.42
N VAL A 324 -5.88 -2.44 5.92
CA VAL A 324 -6.94 -2.71 6.91
C VAL A 324 -7.95 -3.74 6.36
N LYS A 325 -8.44 -3.53 5.12
CA LYS A 325 -9.35 -4.48 4.47
C LYS A 325 -8.71 -5.86 4.26
N THR A 326 -7.44 -5.88 3.87
CA THR A 326 -6.67 -7.13 3.70
C THR A 326 -6.55 -7.90 5.02
N ILE A 327 -6.28 -7.22 6.13
CA ILE A 327 -6.24 -7.81 7.47
C ILE A 327 -7.60 -8.38 7.86
N ASP A 328 -8.69 -7.65 7.62
CA ASP A 328 -10.05 -8.13 7.95
C ASP A 328 -10.40 -9.40 7.14
N ARG A 329 -10.04 -9.43 5.85
CA ARG A 329 -10.23 -10.59 4.98
C ARG A 329 -9.40 -11.80 5.43
N VAL A 330 -8.23 -11.59 6.02
CA VAL A 330 -7.41 -12.67 6.59
C VAL A 330 -8.02 -13.15 7.91
N LYS A 331 -8.39 -12.23 8.82
CA LYS A 331 -9.02 -12.57 10.10
C LYS A 331 -10.29 -13.39 9.92
N SER A 332 -11.07 -13.15 8.85
CA SER A 332 -12.31 -13.90 8.61
C SER A 332 -12.12 -15.38 8.26
N VAL A 333 -10.91 -15.81 7.91
CA VAL A 333 -10.61 -17.22 7.57
C VAL A 333 -9.78 -17.95 8.63
N LEU A 334 -9.30 -17.25 9.67
CA LEU A 334 -8.54 -17.88 10.75
C LEU A 334 -9.45 -18.70 11.66
N SER A 335 -8.98 -19.86 12.13
CA SER A 335 -9.75 -20.69 13.07
C SER A 335 -9.79 -20.10 14.48
N THR A 336 -8.85 -19.21 14.79
CA THR A 336 -8.74 -18.53 16.09
C THR A 336 -8.52 -17.03 15.93
N SER A 337 -8.98 -16.26 16.91
CA SER A 337 -8.66 -14.83 16.94
C SER A 337 -7.17 -14.66 17.21
N LYS A 338 -6.44 -14.20 16.20
CA LYS A 338 -5.00 -13.91 16.29
C LYS A 338 -4.72 -12.44 16.01
N ARG A 339 -3.72 -11.90 16.71
CA ARG A 339 -3.04 -10.67 16.28
C ARG A 339 -2.48 -10.91 14.89
N VAL A 340 -2.67 -9.94 13.99
CA VAL A 340 -2.14 -9.96 12.62
C VAL A 340 -1.12 -8.85 12.50
N ILE A 341 0.09 -9.20 12.07
CA ILE A 341 1.20 -8.26 11.85
C ILE A 341 1.57 -8.31 10.37
N ILE A 342 1.64 -7.14 9.75
CA ILE A 342 2.14 -6.99 8.38
C ILE A 342 3.66 -6.91 8.46
N THR A 343 4.33 -7.97 8.04
CA THR A 343 5.78 -8.12 8.20
C THR A 343 6.59 -7.53 7.06
N GLU A 344 5.94 -7.20 5.94
CA GLU A 344 6.43 -6.34 4.86
C GLU A 344 5.25 -5.63 4.22
N THR A 345 5.39 -4.31 4.07
CA THR A 345 4.51 -3.48 3.24
C THR A 345 5.27 -2.23 2.79
N GLY A 346 4.86 -1.63 1.67
CA GLY A 346 5.52 -0.42 1.19
C GLY A 346 5.06 -0.01 -0.19
N TRP A 347 5.86 0.87 -0.81
CA TRP A 347 5.64 1.37 -2.14
C TRP A 347 6.98 1.73 -2.79
N PRO A 348 7.27 1.33 -4.04
CA PRO A 348 8.56 1.58 -4.66
C PRO A 348 8.69 3.01 -5.21
N THR A 349 9.92 3.51 -5.24
CA THR A 349 10.26 4.84 -5.77
C THR A 349 10.53 4.85 -7.28
N LYS A 350 10.82 3.69 -7.87
CA LYS A 350 11.03 3.49 -9.30
C LYS A 350 10.53 2.10 -9.71
N GLY A 351 10.39 1.89 -11.01
CA GLY A 351 9.82 0.69 -11.61
C GLY A 351 8.81 1.05 -12.69
N LEU A 352 8.08 0.06 -13.15
CA LEU A 352 6.92 0.18 -14.03
C LEU A 352 5.66 0.39 -13.20
N THR A 353 4.66 1.03 -13.80
CA THR A 353 3.33 1.18 -13.22
C THR A 353 2.58 -0.15 -13.24
N ASN A 354 1.88 -0.47 -12.16
CA ASN A 354 0.90 -1.55 -12.08
C ASN A 354 -0.53 -0.97 -12.05
N GLY A 355 -1.18 -0.83 -13.19
CA GLY A 355 -2.51 -0.19 -13.26
C GLY A 355 -2.50 1.25 -12.72
N VAL A 356 -3.17 1.51 -11.60
CA VAL A 356 -3.16 2.82 -10.92
C VAL A 356 -2.08 2.94 -9.84
N ALA A 357 -1.38 1.84 -9.52
CA ALA A 357 -0.26 1.82 -8.60
C ALA A 357 1.02 2.31 -9.32
N VAL A 358 1.26 3.62 -9.26
CA VAL A 358 2.39 4.28 -9.92
C VAL A 358 3.58 4.42 -8.94
N PRO A 359 4.79 3.89 -9.25
CA PRO A 359 5.97 4.10 -8.42
C PRO A 359 6.42 5.58 -8.46
N GLY A 360 7.13 6.03 -7.42
CA GLY A 360 7.66 7.39 -7.38
C GLY A 360 7.84 7.90 -5.95
N LEU A 361 8.75 8.85 -5.73
CA LEU A 361 8.99 9.42 -4.39
C LEU A 361 7.73 10.05 -3.78
N ALA A 362 6.96 10.82 -4.57
CA ALA A 362 5.72 11.43 -4.10
C ALA A 362 4.66 10.38 -3.76
N ASN A 363 4.53 9.33 -4.57
CA ASN A 363 3.59 8.25 -4.33
C ASN A 363 4.02 7.36 -3.16
N GLN A 364 5.31 7.08 -3.01
CA GLN A 364 5.82 6.38 -1.84
C GLN A 364 5.50 7.17 -0.58
N LYS A 365 5.74 8.49 -0.57
CA LYS A 365 5.37 9.32 0.57
C LYS A 365 3.87 9.23 0.89
N MET A 366 3.00 9.38 -0.11
CA MET A 366 1.54 9.26 0.09
C MET A 366 1.13 7.88 0.63
N ALA A 367 1.75 6.81 0.15
CA ALA A 367 1.49 5.46 0.62
C ALA A 367 1.95 5.25 2.06
N LEU A 368 3.17 5.67 2.40
CA LEU A 368 3.70 5.58 3.76
C LEU A 368 2.89 6.42 4.74
N ASP A 369 2.51 7.66 4.38
CA ASP A 369 1.63 8.51 5.20
C ASP A 369 0.28 7.81 5.45
N SER A 370 -0.35 7.26 4.39
CA SER A 370 -1.63 6.53 4.47
C SER A 370 -1.54 5.30 5.38
N ILE A 371 -0.46 4.53 5.27
CA ILE A 371 -0.20 3.35 6.12
C ILE A 371 0.02 3.80 7.57
N GLN A 372 0.86 4.81 7.80
CA GLN A 372 1.15 5.29 9.14
C GLN A 372 -0.10 5.85 9.85
N GLU A 373 -0.96 6.55 9.12
CA GLU A 373 -2.25 7.03 9.64
C GLU A 373 -3.17 5.86 10.01
N ALA A 374 -3.32 4.87 9.13
CA ALA A 374 -4.19 3.72 9.38
C ALA A 374 -3.77 2.87 10.59
N PHE A 375 -2.47 2.85 10.90
CA PHE A 375 -1.89 2.05 11.99
C PHE A 375 -1.31 2.90 13.13
N ALA A 376 -1.69 4.18 13.24
CA ALA A 376 -1.18 5.09 14.27
C ALA A 376 -1.45 4.61 15.71
N ALA A 377 -2.52 3.82 15.91
CA ALA A 377 -2.87 3.24 17.21
C ALA A 377 -2.14 1.90 17.50
N SER A 378 -1.49 1.31 16.50
CA SER A 378 -0.82 0.01 16.58
C SER A 378 0.42 -0.04 15.67
N PRO A 379 1.37 0.89 15.81
CA PRO A 379 2.50 1.01 14.89
C PRO A 379 3.40 -0.24 14.88
N GLY A 380 3.48 -0.97 15.99
CA GLY A 380 4.20 -2.25 16.08
C GLY A 380 3.59 -3.41 15.28
N ASP A 381 2.41 -3.23 14.67
CA ASP A 381 1.79 -4.24 13.79
C ASP A 381 2.26 -4.12 12.33
N ILE A 382 3.14 -3.15 12.00
CA ILE A 382 3.60 -2.87 10.65
C ILE A 382 5.13 -2.85 10.59
N ILE A 383 5.69 -3.58 9.62
CA ILE A 383 7.10 -3.51 9.22
C ILE A 383 7.16 -3.01 7.77
N LEU A 384 7.82 -1.87 7.58
CA LEU A 384 7.97 -1.24 6.27
C LEU A 384 9.11 -1.88 5.45
N LEU A 385 8.87 -2.11 4.16
CA LEU A 385 9.85 -2.57 3.17
C LEU A 385 10.29 -1.36 2.33
N SER A 386 11.55 -0.93 2.36
CA SER A 386 12.68 -1.32 3.24
C SER A 386 13.45 -0.08 3.71
N ALA A 387 14.36 -0.22 4.68
CA ALA A 387 15.18 0.90 5.16
C ALA A 387 16.00 1.57 4.04
N PHE A 388 16.58 0.76 3.15
CA PHE A 388 17.41 1.20 2.02
C PHE A 388 17.07 0.40 0.77
N ASN A 389 17.35 0.98 -0.40
CA ASN A 389 17.26 0.32 -1.70
C ASN A 389 18.17 -0.92 -1.76
N ASP A 390 17.59 -2.06 -2.11
CA ASP A 390 18.30 -3.33 -2.27
C ASP A 390 18.86 -3.44 -3.70
N LEU A 391 19.93 -2.70 -4.00
CA LEU A 391 20.47 -2.62 -5.37
C LEU A 391 21.03 -3.96 -5.90
N TRP A 392 21.30 -4.91 -5.01
CA TRP A 392 21.70 -6.28 -5.37
C TRP A 392 20.57 -7.11 -5.99
N LYS A 393 19.31 -6.71 -5.81
CA LYS A 393 18.17 -7.43 -6.41
C LYS A 393 18.12 -7.23 -7.91
N THR A 394 17.67 -8.27 -8.61
CA THR A 394 17.46 -8.21 -10.06
C THR A 394 16.08 -7.65 -10.37
N LYS A 395 15.99 -6.77 -11.36
CA LYS A 395 14.69 -6.31 -11.87
C LYS A 395 13.94 -7.46 -12.54
N ALA A 396 12.66 -7.61 -12.24
CA ALA A 396 11.81 -8.61 -12.87
C ALA A 396 10.48 -7.99 -13.31
N ALA A 397 9.97 -8.47 -14.46
CA ALA A 397 8.66 -8.04 -14.94
C ALA A 397 7.53 -8.39 -13.96
N SER A 398 7.65 -9.51 -13.23
CA SER A 398 6.69 -9.93 -12.20
C SER A 398 6.58 -8.96 -11.02
N THR A 399 7.59 -8.14 -10.81
CA THR A 399 7.66 -7.13 -9.74
C THR A 399 7.65 -5.73 -10.30
N PHE A 400 7.28 -5.56 -11.58
CA PHE A 400 7.25 -4.29 -12.27
C PHE A 400 8.61 -3.58 -12.23
N ASP A 401 9.72 -4.32 -12.34
CA ASP A 401 11.09 -3.81 -12.26
C ASP A 401 11.41 -2.99 -11.00
N ALA A 402 10.63 -3.20 -9.93
CA ALA A 402 10.64 -2.35 -8.75
C ALA A 402 11.54 -2.86 -7.62
N ASP A 403 12.01 -4.12 -7.67
CA ASP A 403 12.69 -4.82 -6.56
C ASP A 403 13.85 -4.03 -5.92
N GLN A 404 14.58 -3.24 -6.70
CA GLN A 404 15.73 -2.46 -6.22
C GLN A 404 15.34 -1.18 -5.48
N PHE A 405 14.07 -0.73 -5.51
CA PHE A 405 13.72 0.67 -5.28
C PHE A 405 12.71 0.92 -4.14
N TRP A 406 12.68 0.02 -3.16
CA TRP A 406 11.76 0.08 -2.00
C TRP A 406 12.28 0.89 -0.81
N GLY A 407 13.54 1.36 -0.86
CA GLY A 407 14.14 2.16 0.20
C GLY A 407 13.26 3.36 0.55
N ILE A 408 12.99 3.55 1.84
CA ILE A 408 12.18 4.66 2.33
C ILE A 408 12.83 5.99 1.93
N ASN A 409 12.05 6.88 1.31
CA ASN A 409 12.52 8.13 0.69
C ASN A 409 13.59 7.94 -0.38
N GLY A 410 13.68 6.74 -0.98
CA GLY A 410 14.69 6.37 -1.95
C GLY A 410 16.10 6.23 -1.35
N ALA A 411 16.22 6.00 -0.03
CA ALA A 411 17.50 5.88 0.64
C ALA A 411 18.38 4.78 0.04
N VAL A 412 19.68 5.04 -0.03
CA VAL A 412 20.73 4.11 -0.50
C VAL A 412 21.75 3.95 0.62
N ALA A 413 22.20 2.72 0.84
CA ALA A 413 23.22 2.41 1.85
C ALA A 413 24.55 3.09 1.51
N ASN A 414 25.33 3.50 2.51
CA ASN A 414 26.60 4.20 2.26
C ASN A 414 27.58 3.39 1.42
N CYS A 415 27.62 2.07 1.64
CA CYS A 415 28.48 1.14 0.92
C CYS A 415 28.12 0.98 -0.57
N ASP A 416 26.97 1.52 -1.01
CA ASP A 416 26.43 1.41 -2.36
C ASP A 416 26.40 2.77 -3.11
N LEU A 417 26.96 3.83 -2.52
CA LEU A 417 27.00 5.19 -3.09
C LEU A 417 28.17 5.44 -4.04
#